data_AF-A0A832SL33-F1
#
_entry.id   AF-A0A832SL33-F1
#
_cell.length_a   1.000
_cell.length_b   1.000
_cell.length_c   1.000
_cell.angle_alpha   90.00
_cell.angle_beta   90.00
_cell.angle_gamma   90.00
#
_symmetry.space_group_name_H-M   'P 1'
#
loop_
_entity.id
_entity.type
_entity.pdbx_description
1 polymer ?
#
loop_
_entity_poly.entity_id
_entity_poly.type
_entity_poly.pdbx_seq_one_letter_code
_entity_poly.pdbx_strand_id
1 'polypeptide(L)'
;MIRKNVSMEDEYLQKLQPFLDKNNGNLSAAIRDAIELADAALRGHESVEDALEYFTEGSTKYPEIRNSLIESGECILISQLSFRWLIENTDGILVDDELVSELFNPYQIKTASDLLEYLNTRSRNMGWGIKVSINTLQEDKTEVILLENGDPSLRAYLAEAISIFLGRYLNLDVSFVHRKSNSIRIFLKEHRSDMEVPPGIRKNFGTLDYTFKEIRSKPEFWTSLVERYRQQRYQRVNLNKDVFEAFLSGEIPDVTSFFEASAGKPIQEIPLYELFAISKKLIFVTQLATDVERTVERGKINIKIRHQFSDEIAIEKLIALFSKLFMAAGHAFEARTVSNLITLEFKEPCSAYSSSNGKY
;
A
#
# COMPACT_ATOMS: atom_id res chain seq x y z
N MET A 1 -54.83 39.77 10.61
CA MET A 1 -55.26 38.39 10.27
C MET A 1 -55.59 38.36 8.79
N ILE A 2 -54.91 37.53 8.00
CA ILE A 2 -55.18 37.41 6.56
C ILE A 2 -55.96 36.11 6.36
N ARG A 3 -57.16 36.19 5.78
CA ARG A 3 -57.98 35.01 5.47
C ARG A 3 -57.71 34.59 4.03
N LYS A 4 -57.23 33.36 3.85
CA LYS A 4 -57.10 32.70 2.54
C LYS A 4 -58.03 31.48 2.54
N ASN A 5 -58.75 31.29 1.45
CA ASN A 5 -59.58 30.11 1.25
C ASN A 5 -58.84 29.19 0.28
N VAL A 6 -58.67 27.92 0.65
CA VAL A 6 -58.02 26.89 -0.17
C VAL A 6 -58.96 25.71 -0.24
N SER A 7 -59.19 25.20 -1.44
CA SER A 7 -59.93 23.95 -1.65
C SER A 7 -58.95 22.78 -1.57
N MET A 8 -59.31 21.73 -0.83
CA MET A 8 -58.48 20.56 -0.63
C MET A 8 -59.38 19.32 -0.56
N GLU A 9 -58.95 18.23 -1.20
CA GLU A 9 -59.66 16.95 -1.15
C GLU A 9 -59.43 16.25 0.20
N ASP A 10 -60.38 15.41 0.60
CA ASP A 10 -60.35 14.72 1.89
C ASP A 10 -59.11 13.86 2.09
N GLU A 11 -58.54 13.30 1.00
CA GLU A 11 -57.30 12.52 1.07
C GLU A 11 -56.12 13.35 1.60
N TYR A 12 -56.01 14.61 1.20
CA TYR A 12 -54.94 15.50 1.66
C TYR A 12 -55.23 16.09 3.04
N LEU A 13 -56.51 16.26 3.40
CA LEU A 13 -56.90 16.61 4.76
C LEU A 13 -56.51 15.50 5.75
N GLN A 14 -56.68 14.23 5.38
CA GLN A 14 -56.23 13.10 6.20
C GLN A 14 -54.71 13.09 6.41
N LYS A 15 -53.93 13.50 5.41
CA LYS A 15 -52.45 13.63 5.55
C LYS A 15 -52.05 14.72 6.55
N LEU A 16 -52.91 15.72 6.80
CA LEU A 16 -52.70 16.76 7.81
C LEU A 16 -53.14 16.36 9.22
N GLN A 17 -53.76 15.19 9.40
CA GLN A 17 -54.29 14.74 10.69
C GLN A 17 -53.27 14.82 11.85
N PRO A 18 -51.99 14.43 11.69
CA PRO A 18 -51.01 14.54 12.77
C PRO A 18 -50.80 15.99 13.25
N PHE A 19 -50.85 16.96 12.33
CA PHE A 19 -50.73 18.38 12.65
C PHE A 19 -52.02 18.94 13.24
N LEU A 20 -53.18 18.44 12.80
CA LEU A 20 -54.48 18.77 13.36
C LEU A 20 -54.58 18.31 14.80
N ASP A 21 -54.18 17.07 15.09
CA ASP A 21 -54.20 16.50 16.44
C ASP A 21 -53.30 17.31 17.39
N LYS A 22 -52.08 17.65 16.94
CA LYS A 22 -51.14 18.52 17.68
C LYS A 22 -51.73 19.90 17.98
N ASN A 23 -52.55 20.43 17.07
CA ASN A 23 -53.13 21.77 17.17
C ASN A 23 -54.61 21.77 17.61
N ASN A 24 -55.07 20.70 18.26
CA ASN A 24 -56.45 20.56 18.77
C ASN A 24 -57.53 20.85 17.71
N GLY A 25 -57.35 20.34 16.49
CA GLY A 25 -58.27 20.52 15.36
C GLY A 25 -58.17 21.87 14.64
N ASN A 26 -57.22 22.74 15.02
CA ASN A 26 -57.04 24.02 14.34
C ASN A 26 -56.29 23.85 13.00
N LEU A 27 -57.05 23.81 11.91
CA LEU A 27 -56.51 23.66 10.55
C LEU A 27 -55.53 24.79 10.15
N SER A 28 -55.77 26.02 10.59
CA SER A 28 -54.86 27.13 10.25
C SER A 28 -53.50 27.02 10.94
N ALA A 29 -53.45 26.47 12.15
CA ALA A 29 -52.20 26.21 12.85
C ALA A 29 -51.51 24.97 12.28
N ALA A 30 -52.27 23.92 11.98
CA ALA A 30 -51.77 22.71 11.33
C ALA A 30 -51.09 23.00 9.97
N ILE A 31 -51.72 23.86 9.14
CA ILE A 31 -51.13 24.27 7.86
C ILE A 31 -49.85 25.09 8.05
N ARG A 32 -49.75 25.94 9.08
CA ARG A 32 -48.51 26.68 9.36
C ARG A 32 -47.38 25.74 9.77
N ASP A 33 -47.66 24.80 10.67
CA ASP A 33 -46.69 23.79 11.09
C ASP A 33 -46.21 22.95 9.89
N ALA A 34 -47.11 22.58 8.98
CA ALA A 34 -46.76 21.86 7.76
C ALA A 34 -45.88 22.70 6.81
N ILE A 35 -46.16 24.00 6.68
CA ILE A 35 -45.34 24.93 5.89
C ILE A 35 -43.96 25.14 6.52
N GLU A 36 -43.87 25.27 7.85
CA GLU A 36 -42.59 25.39 8.55
C GLU A 36 -41.76 24.12 8.44
N LEU A 37 -42.40 22.94 8.53
CA LEU A 37 -41.74 21.67 8.29
C LEU A 37 -41.25 21.56 6.84
N ALA A 38 -42.07 21.95 5.87
CA ALA A 38 -41.69 21.97 4.46
C ALA A 38 -40.52 22.94 4.20
N ASP A 39 -40.54 24.16 4.77
CA ASP A 39 -39.42 25.10 4.68
C ASP A 39 -38.14 24.51 5.26
N ALA A 40 -38.21 23.90 6.44
CA ALA A 40 -37.07 23.24 7.07
C ALA A 40 -36.56 22.05 6.26
N ALA A 41 -37.47 21.25 5.69
CA ALA A 41 -37.15 20.09 4.86
C ALA A 41 -36.57 20.45 3.49
N LEU A 42 -36.91 21.62 2.95
CA LEU A 42 -36.39 22.11 1.66
C LEU A 42 -35.05 22.85 1.80
N ARG A 43 -34.59 23.14 3.03
CA ARG A 43 -33.27 23.78 3.24
C ARG A 43 -32.15 22.84 2.82
N GLY A 44 -31.53 23.15 1.69
CA GLY A 44 -30.41 22.39 1.12
C GLY A 44 -30.79 21.50 -0.07
N HIS A 45 -32.04 21.56 -0.54
CA HIS A 45 -32.51 20.84 -1.73
C HIS A 45 -32.85 21.82 -2.86
N GLU A 46 -32.61 21.43 -4.10
CA GLU A 46 -32.83 22.30 -5.27
C GLU A 46 -34.29 22.35 -5.72
N SER A 47 -35.10 21.33 -5.40
CA SER A 47 -36.53 21.26 -5.69
C SER A 47 -37.34 20.49 -4.64
N VAL A 48 -38.67 20.53 -4.76
CA VAL A 48 -39.59 19.79 -3.88
C VAL A 48 -39.52 18.29 -4.19
N GLU A 49 -39.36 17.92 -5.46
CA GLU A 49 -39.19 16.54 -5.89
C GLU A 49 -37.91 15.91 -5.32
N ASP A 50 -36.81 16.66 -5.32
CA ASP A 50 -35.49 16.24 -4.79
C ASP A 50 -35.54 16.00 -3.27
N ALA A 51 -36.25 16.87 -2.54
CA ALA A 51 -36.52 16.65 -1.12
C ALA A 51 -37.45 15.45 -0.89
N LEU A 52 -38.48 15.26 -1.72
CA LEU A 52 -39.42 14.15 -1.57
C LEU A 52 -38.72 12.80 -1.75
N GLU A 53 -37.89 12.66 -2.79
CA GLU A 53 -37.08 11.46 -3.07
C GLU A 53 -36.14 11.12 -1.91
N TYR A 54 -35.53 12.13 -1.27
CA TYR A 54 -34.73 11.94 -0.07
C TYR A 54 -35.53 11.30 1.08
N PHE A 55 -36.78 11.75 1.31
CA PHE A 55 -37.62 11.22 2.38
C PHE A 55 -38.28 9.87 2.05
N THR A 56 -38.60 9.60 0.78
CA THR A 56 -39.30 8.38 0.35
C THR A 56 -38.37 7.24 -0.04
N GLU A 57 -37.18 7.52 -0.58
CA GLU A 57 -36.25 6.49 -1.08
C GLU A 57 -34.97 6.35 -0.24
N GLY A 58 -34.60 7.39 0.53
CA GLY A 58 -33.32 7.46 1.25
C GLY A 58 -33.29 6.95 2.70
N SER A 59 -34.41 6.68 3.37
CA SER A 59 -34.39 6.38 4.81
C SER A 59 -34.65 4.92 5.19
N THR A 60 -35.29 4.12 4.33
CA THR A 60 -35.78 2.77 4.69
C THR A 60 -35.08 1.61 3.96
N LYS A 61 -34.51 1.81 2.77
CA LYS A 61 -33.86 0.70 2.03
C LYS A 61 -32.52 0.26 2.60
N TYR A 62 -31.75 1.16 3.22
CA TYR A 62 -30.40 0.87 3.71
C TYR A 62 -30.36 -0.19 4.82
N PRO A 63 -31.14 -0.06 5.91
CA PRO A 63 -31.17 -1.07 6.95
C PRO A 63 -31.75 -2.39 6.41
N GLU A 64 -32.75 -2.34 5.54
CA GLU A 64 -33.43 -3.52 5.02
C GLU A 64 -32.52 -4.37 4.13
N ILE A 65 -31.78 -3.77 3.18
CA ILE A 65 -30.83 -4.51 2.32
C ILE A 65 -29.68 -5.08 3.14
N ARG A 66 -29.10 -4.30 4.06
CA ARG A 66 -28.02 -4.79 4.92
C ARG A 66 -28.50 -5.92 5.82
N ASN A 67 -29.67 -5.77 6.44
CA ASN A 67 -30.21 -6.77 7.34
C ASN A 67 -30.59 -8.04 6.56
N SER A 68 -31.15 -7.93 5.35
CA SER A 68 -31.46 -9.11 4.53
C SER A 68 -30.21 -9.88 4.11
N LEU A 69 -29.09 -9.20 3.83
CA LEU A 69 -27.80 -9.85 3.55
C LEU A 69 -27.20 -10.54 4.79
N ILE A 70 -27.44 -9.98 5.99
CA ILE A 70 -27.04 -10.64 7.25
C ILE A 70 -27.92 -11.86 7.51
N GLU A 71 -29.22 -11.76 7.28
CA GLU A 71 -30.20 -12.84 7.45
C GLU A 71 -30.00 -13.98 6.44
N SER A 72 -29.62 -13.67 5.19
CA SER A 72 -29.31 -14.67 4.17
C SER A 72 -27.98 -15.37 4.40
N GLY A 73 -27.13 -14.85 5.29
CA GLY A 73 -25.78 -15.36 5.55
C GLY A 73 -24.73 -14.91 4.53
N GLU A 74 -25.10 -14.04 3.57
CA GLU A 74 -24.15 -13.46 2.61
C GLU A 74 -23.20 -12.45 3.26
N CYS A 75 -23.63 -11.79 4.35
CA CYS A 75 -22.82 -10.87 5.13
C CYS A 75 -22.80 -11.28 6.60
N ILE A 76 -21.67 -11.03 7.27
CA ILE A 76 -21.57 -11.19 8.73
C ILE A 76 -21.34 -9.83 9.39
N LEU A 77 -21.94 -9.64 10.57
CA LEU A 77 -21.68 -8.46 11.37
C LEU A 77 -20.40 -8.67 12.19
N ILE A 78 -19.37 -7.90 11.88
CA ILE A 78 -18.09 -7.92 12.60
C ILE A 78 -17.88 -6.60 13.33
N SER A 79 -17.26 -6.64 14.52
CA SER A 79 -16.90 -5.42 15.23
C SER A 79 -15.84 -4.63 14.44
N GLN A 80 -15.92 -3.30 14.46
CA GLN A 80 -14.95 -2.45 13.75
C GLN A 80 -13.50 -2.70 14.22
N LEU A 81 -13.30 -2.99 15.51
CA LEU A 81 -11.97 -3.30 16.06
C LEU A 81 -11.41 -4.61 15.49
N SER A 82 -12.24 -5.65 15.37
CA SER A 82 -11.84 -6.93 14.79
C SER A 82 -11.52 -6.78 13.30
N PHE A 83 -12.35 -6.03 12.56
CA PHE A 83 -12.11 -5.77 11.15
C PHE A 83 -10.81 -4.96 10.94
N ARG A 84 -10.60 -3.91 11.73
CA ARG A 84 -9.37 -3.11 11.67
C ARG A 84 -8.14 -3.96 11.96
N TRP A 85 -8.17 -4.78 13.00
CA TRP A 85 -7.08 -5.70 13.32
C TRP A 85 -6.81 -6.66 12.15
N LEU A 86 -7.84 -7.23 11.52
CA LEU A 86 -7.67 -8.12 10.37
C LEU A 86 -6.93 -7.42 9.24
N ILE A 87 -7.40 -6.24 8.81
CA ILE A 87 -6.78 -5.48 7.71
C ILE A 87 -5.34 -5.08 8.04
N GLU A 88 -5.09 -4.60 9.26
CA GLU A 88 -3.75 -4.22 9.70
C GLU A 88 -2.77 -5.41 9.76
N ASN A 89 -3.26 -6.62 10.04
CA ASN A 89 -2.44 -7.84 10.05
C ASN A 89 -2.27 -8.49 8.68
N THR A 90 -3.08 -8.11 7.69
CA THR A 90 -2.93 -8.54 6.30
C THR A 90 -2.26 -7.50 5.42
N ASP A 91 -1.88 -6.33 5.96
CA ASP A 91 -1.20 -5.27 5.20
C ASP A 91 0.08 -5.80 4.55
N GLY A 92 0.26 -5.47 3.27
CA GLY A 92 1.37 -5.98 2.47
C GLY A 92 1.13 -7.35 1.80
N ILE A 93 0.06 -8.07 2.12
CA ILE A 93 -0.32 -9.36 1.51
C ILE A 93 -1.46 -9.10 0.53
N LEU A 94 -1.28 -9.48 -0.74
CA LEU A 94 -2.29 -9.19 -1.75
C LEU A 94 -3.54 -10.06 -1.56
N VAL A 95 -4.72 -9.47 -1.70
CA VAL A 95 -5.99 -10.19 -1.81
C VAL A 95 -5.95 -11.11 -3.02
N ASP A 96 -6.42 -12.35 -2.86
CA ASP A 96 -6.48 -13.32 -3.95
C ASP A 96 -7.41 -12.85 -5.08
N ASP A 97 -7.01 -13.12 -6.34
CA ASP A 97 -7.75 -12.66 -7.52
C ASP A 97 -9.20 -13.17 -7.55
N GLU A 98 -9.44 -14.40 -7.06
CA GLU A 98 -10.78 -15.01 -6.97
C GLU A 98 -11.69 -14.17 -6.07
N LEU A 99 -11.23 -13.81 -4.87
CA LEU A 99 -11.97 -12.94 -3.95
C LEU A 99 -12.22 -11.55 -4.53
N VAL A 100 -11.23 -10.99 -5.24
CA VAL A 100 -11.41 -9.71 -5.94
C VAL A 100 -12.50 -9.81 -7.01
N SER A 101 -12.54 -10.92 -7.76
CA SER A 101 -13.55 -11.15 -8.80
C SER A 101 -14.96 -11.40 -8.25
N GLU A 102 -15.07 -11.95 -7.03
CA GLU A 102 -16.34 -12.07 -6.31
C GLU A 102 -16.82 -10.71 -5.79
N LEU A 103 -15.90 -9.86 -5.32
CA LEU A 103 -16.21 -8.50 -4.85
C LEU A 103 -16.58 -7.56 -5.99
N PHE A 104 -15.92 -7.70 -7.14
CA PHE A 104 -16.08 -6.87 -8.33
C PHE A 104 -16.30 -7.77 -9.53
N ASN A 105 -17.57 -7.93 -9.94
CA ASN A 105 -17.91 -8.84 -11.02
C ASN A 105 -17.39 -8.32 -12.37
N PRO A 106 -16.39 -8.97 -12.99
CA PRO A 106 -15.79 -8.51 -14.25
C PRO A 106 -16.74 -8.65 -15.45
N TYR A 107 -17.85 -9.40 -15.32
CA TYR A 107 -18.90 -9.48 -16.35
C TYR A 107 -19.84 -8.28 -16.32
N GLN A 108 -19.99 -7.62 -15.18
CA GLN A 108 -20.85 -6.43 -15.02
C GLN A 108 -20.06 -5.13 -15.14
N ILE A 109 -18.83 -5.12 -14.60
CA ILE A 109 -17.98 -3.93 -14.54
C ILE A 109 -16.99 -3.99 -15.71
N LYS A 110 -17.23 -3.18 -16.75
CA LYS A 110 -16.41 -3.15 -17.98
C LYS A 110 -15.54 -1.91 -18.11
N THR A 111 -15.88 -0.85 -17.38
CA THR A 111 -15.17 0.42 -17.41
C THR A 111 -14.88 0.93 -16.00
N ALA A 112 -13.96 1.88 -15.88
CA ALA A 112 -13.68 2.54 -14.61
C ALA A 112 -14.89 3.32 -14.07
N SER A 113 -15.75 3.86 -14.95
CA SER A 113 -17.03 4.47 -14.56
C SER A 113 -17.99 3.46 -13.96
N ASP A 114 -18.12 2.27 -14.54
CA ASP A 114 -18.99 1.21 -14.00
C ASP A 114 -18.53 0.82 -12.59
N LEU A 115 -17.21 0.73 -12.39
CA LEU A 115 -16.61 0.44 -11.09
C LEU A 115 -16.93 1.55 -10.09
N LEU A 116 -16.85 2.81 -10.51
CA LEU A 116 -17.14 3.97 -9.68
C LEU A 116 -18.59 3.98 -9.19
N GLU A 117 -19.53 3.76 -10.11
CA GLU A 117 -20.95 3.68 -9.81
C GLU A 117 -21.25 2.52 -8.85
N TYR A 118 -20.68 1.35 -9.14
CA TYR A 118 -20.80 0.16 -8.29
C TYR A 118 -20.29 0.43 -6.87
N LEU A 119 -19.09 1.00 -6.73
CA LEU A 119 -18.47 1.27 -5.42
C LEU A 119 -19.27 2.30 -4.61
N ASN A 120 -19.70 3.40 -5.23
CA ASN A 120 -20.46 4.43 -4.53
C ASN A 120 -21.87 3.94 -4.16
N THR A 121 -22.49 3.10 -4.99
CA THR A 121 -23.77 2.45 -4.65
C THR A 121 -23.59 1.46 -3.51
N ARG A 122 -22.57 0.60 -3.58
CA ARG A 122 -22.28 -0.37 -2.51
C ARG A 122 -21.89 0.31 -1.19
N SER A 123 -21.11 1.39 -1.25
CA SER A 123 -20.73 2.20 -0.09
C SER A 123 -21.94 2.80 0.63
N ARG A 124 -22.90 3.34 -0.13
CA ARG A 124 -24.19 3.82 0.42
C ARG A 124 -24.98 2.67 1.04
N ASN A 125 -25.15 1.57 0.30
CA ASN A 125 -25.93 0.40 0.73
C ASN A 125 -25.40 -0.25 2.01
N MET A 126 -24.08 -0.27 2.17
CA MET A 126 -23.39 -0.93 3.28
C MET A 126 -23.01 0.02 4.41
N GLY A 127 -23.24 1.33 4.24
CA GLY A 127 -22.88 2.35 5.24
C GLY A 127 -21.37 2.52 5.44
N TRP A 128 -20.56 2.27 4.42
CA TRP A 128 -19.09 2.42 4.50
C TRP A 128 -18.64 3.86 4.70
N GLY A 129 -19.45 4.82 4.21
CA GLY A 129 -19.13 6.25 4.27
C GLY A 129 -17.92 6.64 3.41
N ILE A 130 -17.51 5.77 2.47
CA ILE A 130 -16.40 6.01 1.55
C ILE A 130 -16.96 6.58 0.25
N LYS A 131 -16.40 7.69 -0.23
CA LYS A 131 -16.71 8.24 -1.55
C LYS A 131 -15.57 7.94 -2.49
N VAL A 132 -15.88 7.41 -3.67
CA VAL A 132 -14.91 7.17 -4.73
C VAL A 132 -15.15 8.18 -5.86
N SER A 133 -14.09 8.73 -6.45
CA SER A 133 -14.14 9.60 -7.63
C SER A 133 -12.95 9.31 -8.55
N ILE A 134 -13.10 9.63 -9.83
CA ILE A 134 -12.05 9.49 -10.85
C ILE A 134 -11.74 10.87 -11.40
N ASN A 135 -10.46 11.23 -11.40
CA ASN A 135 -9.96 12.47 -12.00
C ASN A 135 -8.95 12.12 -13.10
N THR A 136 -9.00 12.81 -14.23
CA THR A 136 -7.98 12.69 -15.28
C THR A 136 -7.06 13.90 -15.19
N LEU A 137 -5.76 13.67 -14.95
CA LEU A 137 -4.76 14.75 -15.01
C LEU A 137 -4.51 15.09 -16.48
N GLN A 138 -4.84 16.32 -16.88
CA GLN A 138 -4.82 16.77 -18.28
C GLN A 138 -3.43 16.74 -18.93
N GLU A 139 -2.36 16.85 -18.15
CA GLU A 139 -0.99 16.92 -18.68
C GLU A 139 -0.46 15.55 -19.14
N ASP A 140 -0.83 14.45 -18.46
CA ASP A 140 -0.23 13.12 -18.67
C ASP A 140 -1.25 12.03 -19.03
N LYS A 141 -2.55 12.36 -19.21
CA LYS A 141 -3.66 11.39 -19.33
C LYS A 141 -3.67 10.30 -18.25
N THR A 142 -3.08 10.60 -17.09
CA THR A 142 -3.04 9.68 -15.95
C THR A 142 -4.40 9.69 -15.27
N GLU A 143 -5.05 8.54 -15.24
CA GLU A 143 -6.28 8.35 -14.47
C GLU A 143 -5.92 8.24 -12.98
N VAL A 144 -6.64 8.98 -12.15
CA VAL A 144 -6.45 9.02 -10.70
C VAL A 144 -7.74 8.63 -10.02
N ILE A 145 -7.72 7.52 -9.29
CA ILE A 145 -8.83 7.13 -8.42
C ILE A 145 -8.59 7.73 -7.05
N LEU A 146 -9.58 8.46 -6.55
CA LEU A 146 -9.59 9.09 -5.24
C LEU A 146 -10.64 8.41 -4.36
N LEU A 147 -10.21 7.87 -3.22
CA LEU A 147 -11.09 7.39 -2.16
C LEU A 147 -11.04 8.36 -0.99
N GLU A 148 -12.18 8.82 -0.49
CA GLU A 148 -12.29 9.80 0.60
C GLU A 148 -13.24 9.33 1.69
N ASN A 149 -13.03 9.83 2.91
CA ASN A 149 -13.88 9.56 4.09
C ASN A 149 -13.87 8.07 4.48
N GLY A 150 -14.82 7.68 5.34
CA GLY A 150 -14.96 6.34 5.89
C GLY A 150 -13.82 5.90 6.80
N ASP A 151 -13.84 4.62 7.15
CA ASP A 151 -12.79 3.99 7.96
C ASP A 151 -11.47 3.89 7.17
N PRO A 152 -10.32 4.33 7.72
CA PRO A 152 -9.04 4.32 7.03
C PRO A 152 -8.59 2.91 6.59
N SER A 153 -8.86 1.89 7.39
CA SER A 153 -8.44 0.51 7.10
C SER A 153 -9.31 -0.09 6.00
N LEU A 154 -10.64 0.11 6.06
CA LEU A 154 -11.53 -0.26 4.97
C LEU A 154 -11.12 0.44 3.65
N ARG A 155 -10.78 1.72 3.71
CA ARG A 155 -10.34 2.49 2.55
C ARG A 155 -9.03 1.95 1.96
N ALA A 156 -8.08 1.53 2.80
CA ALA A 156 -6.83 0.91 2.35
C ALA A 156 -7.09 -0.44 1.66
N TYR A 157 -7.93 -1.29 2.26
CA TYR A 157 -8.35 -2.56 1.69
C TYR A 157 -9.04 -2.40 0.33
N LEU A 158 -10.00 -1.47 0.23
CA LEU A 158 -10.69 -1.20 -1.03
C LEU A 158 -9.73 -0.65 -2.09
N ALA A 159 -8.80 0.23 -1.72
CA ALA A 159 -7.80 0.76 -2.66
C ALA A 159 -6.96 -0.34 -3.29
N GLU A 160 -6.56 -1.34 -2.50
CA GLU A 160 -5.86 -2.52 -3.00
C GLU A 160 -6.73 -3.36 -3.92
N ALA A 161 -7.92 -3.77 -3.46
CA ALA A 161 -8.81 -4.65 -4.22
C ALA A 161 -9.24 -4.02 -5.56
N ILE A 162 -9.50 -2.70 -5.56
CA ILE A 162 -9.74 -1.92 -6.78
C ILE A 162 -8.52 -1.98 -7.70
N SER A 163 -7.32 -1.77 -7.18
CA SER A 163 -6.10 -1.79 -7.99
C SER A 163 -5.88 -3.16 -8.64
N ILE A 164 -6.10 -4.25 -7.90
CA ILE A 164 -6.02 -5.62 -8.44
C ILE A 164 -7.05 -5.82 -9.55
N PHE A 165 -8.31 -5.42 -9.33
CA PHE A 165 -9.37 -5.54 -10.33
C PHE A 165 -9.01 -4.78 -11.63
N LEU A 166 -8.56 -3.53 -11.51
CA LEU A 166 -8.17 -2.72 -12.66
C LEU A 166 -6.98 -3.31 -13.42
N GLY A 167 -6.01 -3.85 -12.69
CA GLY A 167 -4.86 -4.53 -13.28
C GLY A 167 -5.22 -5.82 -14.02
N ARG A 168 -6.13 -6.61 -13.46
CA ARG A 168 -6.54 -7.89 -14.03
C ARG A 168 -7.50 -7.74 -15.21
N TYR A 169 -8.42 -6.79 -15.14
CA TYR A 169 -9.56 -6.75 -16.07
C TYR A 169 -9.59 -5.52 -16.99
N LEU A 170 -8.91 -4.42 -16.63
CA LEU A 170 -8.90 -3.18 -17.41
C LEU A 170 -7.51 -2.77 -17.94
N ASN A 171 -6.49 -3.61 -17.82
CA ASN A 171 -5.13 -3.36 -18.31
C ASN A 171 -4.48 -2.08 -17.74
N LEU A 172 -4.70 -1.80 -16.44
CA LEU A 172 -4.16 -0.64 -15.73
C LEU A 172 -3.20 -1.06 -14.62
N ASP A 173 -2.01 -0.47 -14.56
CA ASP A 173 -1.08 -0.66 -13.45
C ASP A 173 -1.01 0.59 -12.56
N VAL A 174 -0.58 0.40 -11.32
CA VAL A 174 -0.43 1.47 -10.34
C VAL A 174 0.97 2.09 -10.49
N SER A 175 1.04 3.36 -10.86
CA SER A 175 2.31 4.08 -10.87
C SER A 175 2.75 4.45 -9.46
N PHE A 176 1.83 4.99 -8.65
CA PHE A 176 2.08 5.43 -7.28
C PHE A 176 0.78 5.52 -6.47
N VAL A 177 0.88 5.37 -5.15
CA VAL A 177 -0.23 5.57 -4.22
C VAL A 177 0.12 6.63 -3.19
N HIS A 178 -0.69 7.67 -3.12
CA HIS A 178 -0.56 8.73 -2.13
C HIS A 178 -1.62 8.59 -1.04
N ARG A 179 -1.19 8.37 0.21
CA ARG A 179 -2.07 8.16 1.36
C ARG A 179 -2.07 9.40 2.25
N LYS A 180 -3.27 9.89 2.58
CA LYS A 180 -3.52 10.96 3.57
C LYS A 180 -4.46 10.42 4.67
N SER A 181 -4.58 11.16 5.77
CA SER A 181 -5.46 10.81 6.90
C SER A 181 -6.91 10.55 6.47
N ASN A 182 -7.44 11.35 5.54
CA ASN A 182 -8.81 11.24 5.06
C ASN A 182 -8.97 10.88 3.57
N SER A 183 -7.90 10.47 2.89
CA SER A 183 -8.00 10.04 1.49
C SER A 183 -6.85 9.16 1.02
N ILE A 184 -7.13 8.36 -0.01
CA ILE A 184 -6.12 7.60 -0.76
C ILE A 184 -6.28 7.96 -2.24
N ARG A 185 -5.16 8.30 -2.89
CA ARG A 185 -5.09 8.55 -4.34
C ARG A 185 -4.25 7.49 -5.00
N ILE A 186 -4.81 6.84 -6.01
CA ILE A 186 -4.19 5.78 -6.80
C ILE A 186 -3.94 6.36 -8.19
N PHE A 187 -2.68 6.48 -8.57
CA PHE A 187 -2.29 6.96 -9.89
C PHE A 187 -2.11 5.75 -10.80
N LEU A 188 -2.78 5.77 -11.95
CA LEU A 188 -2.85 4.65 -12.88
C LEU A 188 -2.12 4.96 -14.18
N LYS A 189 -1.56 3.92 -14.79
CA LYS A 189 -0.93 3.96 -16.11
C LYS A 189 -1.37 2.74 -16.91
N GLU A 190 -1.39 2.85 -18.22
CA GLU A 190 -1.65 1.68 -19.08
C GLU A 190 -0.57 0.60 -18.87
N HIS A 191 -1.01 -0.65 -18.76
CA HIS A 191 -0.15 -1.81 -18.70
C HIS A 191 -0.81 -3.00 -19.39
N ARG A 192 -0.24 -3.39 -20.54
CA ARG A 192 -0.68 -4.57 -21.29
C ARG A 192 0.16 -5.76 -20.84
N SER A 193 -0.38 -6.60 -19.97
CA SER A 193 0.24 -7.87 -19.59
C SER A 193 -0.86 -8.87 -19.25
N ASP A 194 -0.73 -10.09 -19.78
CA ASP A 194 -1.90 -10.95 -19.93
C ASP A 194 -2.13 -11.94 -18.78
N MET A 195 -1.25 -12.12 -17.79
CA MET A 195 -1.42 -13.23 -16.83
C MET A 195 -0.98 -12.97 -15.38
N GLU A 196 -0.32 -11.87 -15.09
CA GLU A 196 0.27 -11.62 -13.77
C GLU A 196 -0.21 -10.31 -13.15
N VAL A 197 -0.34 -10.27 -11.81
CA VAL A 197 -0.61 -9.02 -11.09
C VAL A 197 0.44 -7.98 -11.49
N PRO A 198 0.04 -6.81 -12.03
CA PRO A 198 0.97 -5.79 -12.46
C PRO A 198 2.02 -5.41 -11.38
N PRO A 199 3.28 -5.13 -11.78
CA PRO A 199 4.37 -4.90 -10.84
C PRO A 199 4.18 -3.65 -9.97
N GLY A 200 3.48 -2.63 -10.47
CA GLY A 200 3.16 -1.43 -9.72
C GLY A 200 2.21 -1.70 -8.55
N ILE A 201 1.24 -2.60 -8.72
CA ILE A 201 0.35 -3.05 -7.64
C ILE A 201 1.17 -3.75 -6.54
N ARG A 202 2.03 -4.71 -6.91
CA ARG A 202 2.90 -5.41 -5.95
C ARG A 202 3.77 -4.43 -5.17
N LYS A 203 4.35 -3.44 -5.85
CA LYS A 203 5.20 -2.41 -5.22
C LYS A 203 4.44 -1.55 -4.19
N ASN A 204 3.17 -1.23 -4.43
CA ASN A 204 2.42 -0.26 -3.61
C ASN A 204 1.50 -0.90 -2.55
N PHE A 205 1.13 -2.17 -2.74
CA PHE A 205 0.21 -2.91 -1.85
C PHE A 205 0.76 -4.28 -1.42
N GLY A 206 1.54 -4.96 -2.27
CA GLY A 206 2.00 -6.34 -2.03
C GLY A 206 3.43 -6.47 -1.49
N THR A 207 3.89 -5.56 -0.63
CA THR A 207 5.31 -5.52 -0.19
C THR A 207 5.76 -6.79 0.54
N LEU A 208 4.85 -7.54 1.14
CA LEU A 208 5.11 -8.78 1.87
C LEU A 208 4.52 -10.01 1.17
N ASP A 209 3.84 -9.85 0.03
CA ASP A 209 3.08 -10.89 -0.65
C ASP A 209 3.93 -12.13 -0.97
N TYR A 210 5.07 -11.93 -1.65
CA TYR A 210 6.01 -13.01 -1.94
C TYR A 210 6.59 -13.65 -0.67
N THR A 211 6.90 -12.83 0.32
CA THR A 211 7.49 -13.30 1.59
C THR A 211 6.53 -14.22 2.30
N PHE A 212 5.25 -13.84 2.44
CA PHE A 212 4.25 -14.68 3.07
C PHE A 212 3.89 -15.90 2.23
N LYS A 213 3.89 -15.80 0.89
CA LYS A 213 3.72 -16.96 0.01
C LYS A 213 4.85 -17.99 0.23
N GLU A 214 6.10 -17.57 0.35
CA GLU A 214 7.22 -18.47 0.67
C GLU A 214 7.17 -18.99 2.12
N ILE A 215 6.71 -18.19 3.08
CA ILE A 215 6.51 -18.64 4.46
C ILE A 215 5.43 -19.73 4.52
N ARG A 216 4.30 -19.51 3.84
CA ARG A 216 3.18 -20.46 3.75
C ARG A 216 3.54 -21.71 2.96
N SER A 217 4.46 -21.64 2.00
CA SER A 217 4.88 -22.81 1.21
C SER A 217 5.70 -23.81 2.03
N LYS A 218 6.40 -23.36 3.08
CA LYS A 218 7.26 -24.20 3.94
C LYS A 218 7.14 -23.82 5.43
N PRO A 219 5.97 -23.97 6.06
CA PRO A 219 5.71 -23.41 7.39
C PRO A 219 6.64 -24.00 8.47
N GLU A 220 6.86 -25.32 8.47
CA GLU A 220 7.72 -25.98 9.46
C GLU A 220 9.17 -25.49 9.42
N PHE A 221 9.70 -25.26 8.21
CA PHE A 221 11.04 -24.73 8.02
C PHE A 221 11.15 -23.33 8.61
N TRP A 222 10.24 -22.43 8.26
CA TRP A 222 10.28 -21.03 8.70
C TRP A 222 10.02 -20.89 10.20
N THR A 223 9.06 -21.62 10.77
CA THR A 223 8.82 -21.63 12.21
C THR A 223 10.06 -22.12 12.96
N SER A 224 10.64 -23.25 12.54
CA SER A 224 11.87 -23.78 13.14
C SER A 224 13.05 -22.81 13.01
N LEU A 225 13.17 -22.14 11.86
CA LEU A 225 14.23 -21.16 11.61
C LEU A 225 14.10 -19.98 12.57
N VAL A 226 12.92 -19.36 12.65
CA VAL A 226 12.64 -18.20 13.51
C VAL A 226 12.88 -18.55 14.98
N GLU A 227 12.42 -19.72 15.44
CA GLU A 227 12.66 -20.17 16.81
C GLU A 227 14.15 -20.28 17.13
N ARG A 228 14.93 -20.91 16.25
CA ARG A 228 16.39 -21.05 16.45
C ARG A 228 17.10 -19.70 16.44
N TYR A 229 16.77 -18.81 15.50
CA TYR A 229 17.33 -17.45 15.46
C TYR A 229 17.03 -16.68 16.76
N ARG A 230 15.81 -16.79 17.29
CA ARG A 230 15.42 -16.13 18.54
C ARG A 230 16.17 -16.70 19.75
N GLN A 231 16.30 -18.02 19.84
CA GLN A 231 17.07 -18.70 20.90
C GLN A 231 18.55 -18.28 20.90
N GLN A 232 19.13 -18.10 19.72
CA GLN A 232 20.53 -17.69 19.55
C GLN A 232 20.72 -16.17 19.58
N ARG A 233 19.70 -15.39 19.93
CA ARG A 233 19.74 -13.91 19.94
C ARG A 233 20.26 -13.31 18.63
N TYR A 234 19.93 -13.95 17.51
CA TYR A 234 20.38 -13.58 16.18
C TYR A 234 21.92 -13.59 15.99
N GLN A 235 22.67 -14.23 16.89
CA GLN A 235 24.11 -14.45 16.76
C GLN A 235 24.40 -15.66 15.89
N ARG A 236 24.10 -15.55 14.59
CA ARG A 236 24.30 -16.62 13.62
C ARG A 236 24.71 -16.03 12.28
N VAL A 237 25.69 -16.65 11.63
CA VAL A 237 26.04 -16.34 10.24
C VAL A 237 25.19 -17.21 9.30
N ASN A 238 24.63 -16.59 8.28
CA ASN A 238 23.86 -17.23 7.23
C ASN A 238 24.67 -17.21 5.92
N LEU A 239 25.14 -18.36 5.48
CA LEU A 239 25.99 -18.48 4.30
C LEU A 239 25.35 -19.42 3.29
N ASN A 240 25.49 -19.08 2.01
CA ASN A 240 25.26 -20.03 0.93
C ASN A 240 26.24 -21.20 1.09
N LYS A 241 25.83 -22.41 0.66
CA LYS A 241 26.65 -23.62 0.80
C LYS A 241 28.04 -23.44 0.19
N ASP A 242 28.11 -22.91 -1.03
CA ASP A 242 29.38 -22.69 -1.74
C ASP A 242 30.30 -21.71 -1.01
N VAL A 243 29.72 -20.64 -0.43
CA VAL A 243 30.48 -19.66 0.37
C VAL A 243 31.00 -20.30 1.66
N PHE A 244 30.19 -21.13 2.30
CA PHE A 244 30.59 -21.87 3.49
C PHE A 244 31.70 -22.90 3.19
N GLU A 245 31.58 -23.66 2.11
CA GLU A 245 32.57 -24.64 1.66
C GLU A 245 33.91 -23.98 1.30
N ALA A 246 33.87 -22.82 0.63
CA ALA A 246 35.07 -22.04 0.34
C ALA A 246 35.77 -21.57 1.62
N PHE A 247 35.02 -21.10 2.64
CA PHE A 247 35.60 -20.77 3.93
C PHE A 247 36.22 -21.98 4.64
N LEU A 248 35.54 -23.14 4.64
CA LEU A 248 36.07 -24.37 5.23
C LEU A 248 37.34 -24.88 4.55
N SER A 249 37.44 -24.69 3.24
CA SER A 249 38.61 -25.08 2.44
C SER A 249 39.80 -24.12 2.62
N GLY A 250 39.65 -23.07 3.42
CA GLY A 250 40.68 -22.06 3.60
C GLY A 250 40.82 -21.10 2.41
N GLU A 251 39.85 -21.08 1.49
CA GLU A 251 39.82 -20.15 0.36
C GLU A 251 39.17 -18.81 0.76
N ILE A 252 39.08 -17.86 -0.18
CA ILE A 252 38.31 -16.62 -0.02
C ILE A 252 37.11 -16.72 -0.96
N PRO A 253 35.88 -16.81 -0.42
CA PRO A 253 34.69 -16.96 -1.24
C PRO A 253 34.57 -15.85 -2.28
N ASP A 254 34.06 -16.21 -3.45
CA ASP A 254 33.68 -15.23 -4.45
C ASP A 254 32.20 -14.86 -4.27
N VAL A 255 31.94 -13.59 -3.96
CA VAL A 255 30.59 -13.04 -3.79
C VAL A 255 30.22 -12.07 -4.92
N THR A 256 31.03 -11.96 -5.97
CA THR A 256 30.79 -11.03 -7.09
C THR A 256 29.45 -11.29 -7.77
N SER A 257 29.09 -12.55 -7.99
CA SER A 257 27.80 -12.94 -8.59
C SER A 257 26.58 -12.40 -7.83
N PHE A 258 26.65 -12.30 -6.50
CA PHE A 258 25.60 -11.70 -5.67
C PHE A 258 25.45 -10.19 -5.97
N PHE A 259 26.56 -9.50 -6.19
CA PHE A 259 26.56 -8.06 -6.50
C PHE A 259 26.09 -7.80 -7.92
N GLU A 260 26.54 -8.60 -8.87
CA GLU A 260 26.12 -8.50 -10.28
C GLU A 260 24.62 -8.78 -10.43
N ALA A 261 24.10 -9.82 -9.77
CA ALA A 261 22.68 -10.11 -9.75
C ALA A 261 21.86 -9.00 -9.06
N SER A 262 22.39 -8.39 -7.99
CA SER A 262 21.72 -7.30 -7.27
C SER A 262 21.70 -5.98 -8.05
N ALA A 263 22.74 -5.72 -8.86
CA ALA A 263 22.88 -4.49 -9.65
C ALA A 263 22.35 -4.62 -11.10
N GLY A 264 22.22 -5.85 -11.60
CA GLY A 264 21.84 -6.12 -13.00
C GLY A 264 22.93 -5.76 -14.02
N LYS A 265 24.20 -5.64 -13.59
CA LYS A 265 25.34 -5.25 -14.43
C LYS A 265 26.65 -5.89 -13.93
N PRO A 266 27.68 -6.02 -14.78
CA PRO A 266 28.97 -6.60 -14.40
C PRO A 266 29.63 -5.85 -13.24
N ILE A 267 30.41 -6.54 -12.41
CA ILE A 267 31.00 -5.99 -11.17
C ILE A 267 31.83 -4.72 -11.41
N GLN A 268 32.50 -4.61 -12.56
CA GLN A 268 33.33 -3.46 -12.94
C GLN A 268 32.51 -2.20 -13.29
N GLU A 269 31.23 -2.35 -13.62
CA GLU A 269 30.32 -1.25 -13.95
C GLU A 269 29.52 -0.75 -12.74
N ILE A 270 29.68 -1.39 -11.58
CA ILE A 270 28.95 -1.03 -10.37
C ILE A 270 29.70 0.10 -9.64
N PRO A 271 29.11 1.31 -9.53
CA PRO A 271 29.75 2.41 -8.83
C PRO A 271 29.80 2.15 -7.31
N LEU A 272 30.79 2.75 -6.64
CA LEU A 272 31.05 2.54 -5.21
C LEU A 272 29.81 2.75 -4.31
N TYR A 273 28.93 3.71 -4.62
CA TYR A 273 27.73 3.95 -3.82
C TYR A 273 26.71 2.79 -3.92
N GLU A 274 26.62 2.14 -5.08
CA GLU A 274 25.78 0.94 -5.26
C GLU A 274 26.43 -0.27 -4.60
N LEU A 275 27.75 -0.46 -4.75
CA LEU A 275 28.49 -1.51 -4.03
C LEU A 275 28.28 -1.40 -2.52
N PHE A 276 28.33 -0.18 -1.97
CA PHE A 276 28.03 0.06 -0.57
C PHE A 276 26.58 -0.34 -0.20
N ALA A 277 25.60 0.07 -1.01
CA ALA A 277 24.20 -0.28 -0.77
C ALA A 277 23.95 -1.80 -0.82
N ILE A 278 24.60 -2.50 -1.75
CA ILE A 278 24.52 -3.97 -1.87
C ILE A 278 25.28 -4.65 -0.73
N SER A 279 26.42 -4.11 -0.29
CA SER A 279 27.17 -4.60 0.87
C SER A 279 26.33 -4.56 2.14
N LYS A 280 25.54 -3.49 2.34
CA LYS A 280 24.55 -3.44 3.43
C LYS A 280 23.55 -4.59 3.36
N LYS A 281 23.00 -4.87 2.17
CA LYS A 281 22.05 -5.98 1.97
C LYS A 281 22.72 -7.33 2.24
N LEU A 282 23.93 -7.56 1.71
CA LEU A 282 24.69 -8.77 1.96
C LEU A 282 24.86 -9.02 3.45
N ILE A 283 25.30 -8.00 4.19
CA ILE A 283 25.57 -8.12 5.63
C ILE A 283 24.28 -8.29 6.42
N PHE A 284 23.21 -7.61 6.04
CA PHE A 284 21.89 -7.80 6.65
C PHE A 284 21.40 -9.26 6.51
N VAL A 285 21.61 -9.88 5.36
CA VAL A 285 21.16 -11.26 5.09
C VAL A 285 22.10 -12.30 5.68
N THR A 286 23.42 -12.05 5.61
CA THR A 286 24.45 -13.04 5.99
C THR A 286 24.90 -12.93 7.45
N GLN A 287 24.71 -11.77 8.08
CA GLN A 287 25.18 -11.48 9.44
C GLN A 287 26.71 -11.67 9.63
N LEU A 288 27.47 -11.60 8.53
CA LEU A 288 28.95 -11.62 8.55
C LEU A 288 29.56 -10.38 9.24
N ALA A 289 28.79 -9.31 9.36
CA ALA A 289 29.16 -8.10 10.06
C ALA A 289 27.91 -7.54 10.75
N THR A 290 28.12 -6.67 11.73
CA THR A 290 27.04 -6.04 12.48
C THR A 290 26.51 -4.81 11.77
N ASP A 291 27.39 -4.03 11.15
CA ASP A 291 26.99 -2.80 10.45
C ASP A 291 28.02 -2.38 9.40
N VAL A 292 27.55 -1.61 8.42
CA VAL A 292 28.39 -0.94 7.43
C VAL A 292 27.99 0.51 7.26
N GLU A 293 28.96 1.39 7.48
CA GLU A 293 28.80 2.83 7.41
C GLU A 293 29.67 3.40 6.29
N ARG A 294 29.17 4.44 5.63
CA ARG A 294 29.94 5.25 4.69
C ARG A 294 30.20 6.60 5.34
N THR A 295 31.46 6.96 5.48
CA THR A 295 31.89 8.25 6.01
C THR A 295 32.80 8.95 5.02
N VAL A 296 32.83 10.28 5.05
CA VAL A 296 33.80 11.08 4.28
C VAL A 296 34.72 11.77 5.27
N GLU A 297 35.99 11.39 5.28
CA GLU A 297 36.99 11.95 6.18
C GLU A 297 38.15 12.48 5.34
N ARG A 298 38.52 13.76 5.54
CA ARG A 298 39.61 14.42 4.81
C ARG A 298 39.48 14.32 3.28
N GLY A 299 38.26 14.38 2.75
CA GLY A 299 37.96 14.28 1.32
C GLY A 299 37.96 12.86 0.75
N LYS A 300 38.35 11.84 1.53
CA LYS A 300 38.33 10.44 1.11
C LYS A 300 37.07 9.73 1.57
N ILE A 301 36.60 8.79 0.76
CA ILE A 301 35.46 7.94 1.09
C ILE A 301 35.97 6.75 1.89
N ASN A 302 35.42 6.57 3.10
CA ASN A 302 35.71 5.44 3.96
C ASN A 302 34.46 4.56 4.07
N ILE A 303 34.63 3.25 3.84
CA ILE A 303 33.64 2.24 4.20
C ILE A 303 34.11 1.58 5.50
N LYS A 304 33.29 1.70 6.53
CA LYS A 304 33.53 1.19 7.88
C LYS A 304 32.65 -0.02 8.12
N ILE A 305 33.26 -1.17 8.38
CA ILE A 305 32.57 -2.45 8.60
C ILE A 305 32.81 -2.87 10.05
N ARG A 306 31.73 -2.92 10.83
CA ARG A 306 31.78 -3.37 12.24
C ARG A 306 31.48 -4.86 12.30
N HIS A 307 32.28 -5.64 13.03
CA HIS A 307 32.04 -7.07 13.23
C HIS A 307 32.10 -7.46 14.72
N GLN A 308 31.73 -8.71 15.03
CA GLN A 308 31.79 -9.27 16.39
C GLN A 308 32.77 -10.43 16.51
N PHE A 309 33.52 -10.75 15.45
CA PHE A 309 34.54 -11.79 15.50
C PHE A 309 35.70 -11.40 16.43
N SER A 310 36.12 -12.37 17.26
CA SER A 310 37.31 -12.30 18.11
C SER A 310 38.49 -13.09 17.56
N ASP A 311 38.24 -14.00 16.62
CA ASP A 311 39.25 -14.85 15.99
C ASP A 311 39.96 -14.09 14.86
N GLU A 312 41.29 -14.01 14.92
CA GLU A 312 42.09 -13.23 13.97
C GLU A 312 41.98 -13.77 12.53
N ILE A 313 41.90 -15.08 12.35
CA ILE A 313 41.77 -15.71 11.02
C ILE A 313 40.43 -15.34 10.41
N ALA A 314 39.35 -15.37 11.19
CA ALA A 314 38.03 -14.93 10.74
C ALA A 314 38.03 -13.45 10.31
N ILE A 315 38.72 -12.60 11.05
CA ILE A 315 38.86 -11.16 10.74
C ILE A 315 39.64 -10.98 9.43
N GLU A 316 40.77 -11.65 9.27
CA GLU A 316 41.57 -11.60 8.05
C GLU A 316 40.77 -12.07 6.83
N LYS A 317 40.02 -13.16 6.97
CA LYS A 317 39.14 -13.67 5.92
C LYS A 317 38.03 -12.71 5.54
N LEU A 318 37.45 -12.03 6.53
CA LEU A 318 36.43 -11.00 6.29
C LEU A 318 37.02 -9.80 5.53
N ILE A 319 38.21 -9.33 5.94
CA ILE A 319 38.93 -8.26 5.24
C ILE A 319 39.22 -8.70 3.80
N ALA A 320 39.72 -9.91 3.60
CA ALA A 320 40.06 -10.44 2.29
C ALA A 320 38.84 -10.60 1.38
N LEU A 321 37.69 -11.02 1.93
CA LEU A 321 36.42 -11.12 1.20
C LEU A 321 36.00 -9.77 0.62
N PHE A 322 35.88 -8.74 1.46
CA PHE A 322 35.51 -7.40 1.00
C PHE A 322 36.59 -6.80 0.11
N SER A 323 37.86 -7.07 0.40
CA SER A 323 38.96 -6.54 -0.41
C SER A 323 38.94 -7.11 -1.82
N LYS A 324 38.74 -8.43 -1.98
CA LYS A 324 38.61 -9.10 -3.27
C LYS A 324 37.43 -8.53 -4.07
N LEU A 325 36.29 -8.30 -3.41
CA LEU A 325 35.11 -7.71 -4.03
C LEU A 325 35.38 -6.30 -4.58
N PHE A 326 35.89 -5.38 -3.77
CA PHE A 326 36.12 -3.99 -4.20
C PHE A 326 37.25 -3.89 -5.23
N MET A 327 38.27 -4.73 -5.15
CA MET A 327 39.31 -4.83 -6.17
C MET A 327 38.75 -5.37 -7.49
N ALA A 328 37.86 -6.37 -7.47
CA ALA A 328 37.21 -6.89 -8.67
C ALA A 328 36.35 -5.83 -9.37
N ALA A 329 35.77 -4.89 -8.62
CA ALA A 329 35.07 -3.72 -9.14
C ALA A 329 36.01 -2.60 -9.65
N GLY A 330 37.33 -2.77 -9.57
CA GLY A 330 38.32 -1.79 -10.05
C GLY A 330 38.61 -0.64 -9.09
N HIS A 331 38.22 -0.75 -7.82
CA HIS A 331 38.46 0.30 -6.83
C HIS A 331 39.78 0.09 -6.07
N ALA A 332 40.60 1.13 -6.02
CA ALA A 332 41.82 1.17 -5.21
C ALA A 332 41.53 1.74 -3.82
N PHE A 333 41.92 1.01 -2.77
CA PHE A 333 41.73 1.41 -1.38
C PHE A 333 42.85 0.90 -0.48
N GLU A 334 42.93 1.43 0.73
CA GLU A 334 43.75 0.90 1.82
C GLU A 334 42.84 0.31 2.90
N ALA A 335 43.10 -0.93 3.31
CA ALA A 335 42.39 -1.57 4.41
C ALA A 335 43.16 -1.39 5.72
N ARG A 336 42.46 -0.99 6.78
CA ARG A 336 42.99 -0.88 8.14
C ARG A 336 42.01 -1.50 9.12
N THR A 337 42.52 -2.16 10.14
CA THR A 337 41.69 -2.82 11.15
C THR A 337 42.08 -2.34 12.53
N VAL A 338 41.09 -1.96 13.32
CA VAL A 338 41.26 -1.57 14.72
C VAL A 338 40.19 -2.29 15.54
N SER A 339 40.62 -3.29 16.31
CA SER A 339 39.73 -4.12 17.12
C SER A 339 38.60 -4.73 16.29
N ASN A 340 37.36 -4.26 16.46
CA ASN A 340 36.15 -4.76 15.82
C ASN A 340 35.69 -3.94 14.60
N LEU A 341 36.57 -3.06 14.10
CA LEU A 341 36.29 -2.15 13.00
C LEU A 341 37.30 -2.34 11.87
N ILE A 342 36.78 -2.68 10.69
CA ILE A 342 37.53 -2.67 9.43
C ILE A 342 37.20 -1.36 8.70
N THR A 343 38.22 -0.62 8.29
CA THR A 343 38.09 0.62 7.52
C THR A 343 38.75 0.43 6.16
N LEU A 344 37.97 0.60 5.09
CA LEU A 344 38.44 0.63 3.71
C LEU A 344 38.44 2.10 3.25
N GLU A 345 39.63 2.68 3.14
CA GLU A 345 39.84 4.05 2.69
C GLU A 345 40.06 4.07 1.18
N PHE A 346 39.07 4.55 0.42
CA PHE A 346 39.13 4.61 -1.03
C PHE A 346 39.88 5.85 -1.48
N LYS A 347 40.77 5.68 -2.48
CA LYS A 347 41.41 6.80 -3.17
C LYS A 347 40.35 7.51 -4.02
N GLU A 348 40.42 8.83 -4.16
CA GLU A 348 39.50 9.59 -5.02
C GLU A 348 39.39 8.92 -6.40
N PRO A 349 38.21 8.93 -7.04
CA PRO A 349 38.14 8.55 -8.44
C PRO A 349 39.05 9.50 -9.21
N CYS A 350 40.06 8.97 -9.92
CA CYS A 350 40.69 9.73 -10.99
C CYS A 350 39.56 10.27 -11.87
N SER A 351 39.39 11.59 -11.85
CA SER A 351 38.43 12.30 -12.69
C SER A 351 38.84 12.12 -14.15
N ALA A 352 38.37 11.05 -14.77
CA ALA A 352 38.36 10.89 -16.21
C ALA A 352 37.11 11.56 -16.80
N TYR A 353 36.91 12.84 -16.49
CA TYR A 353 36.12 13.76 -17.32
C TYR A 353 36.75 15.15 -17.19
N SER A 354 37.90 15.30 -17.85
CA SER A 354 38.36 16.61 -18.29
C SER A 354 37.33 17.19 -19.26
N SER A 355 36.61 18.21 -18.79
CA SER A 355 36.22 19.41 -19.53
C SER A 355 36.20 19.33 -21.06
N SER A 356 34.99 19.36 -21.65
CA SER A 356 34.76 20.14 -22.87
C SER A 356 33.28 20.53 -23.01
N ASN A 357 33.06 21.85 -22.93
CA ASN A 357 31.98 22.67 -23.52
C ASN A 357 30.53 22.35 -23.08
N GLY A 358 29.74 23.25 -22.49
CA GLY A 358 29.71 24.69 -22.62
C GLY A 358 28.39 25.12 -23.26
N LYS A 359 27.59 25.87 -22.48
CA LYS A 359 26.48 26.78 -22.84
C LYS A 359 25.02 26.27 -22.81
N TYR A 360 24.28 27.01 -21.97
CA TYR A 360 22.84 27.29 -21.85
C TYR A 360 21.91 26.18 -21.38
#